data_AF-A0AAD2PWG3-F1
#
_entry.id   AF-A0AAD2PWG3-F1
#
_cell.length_a   1.000
_cell.length_b   1.000
_cell.length_c   1.000
_cell.angle_alpha   90.00
_cell.angle_beta   90.00
_cell.angle_gamma   90.00
#
_symmetry.space_group_name_H-M   'P 1'
#
loop_
_entity.id
_entity.type
_entity.pdbx_description
1 polymer ?
#
loop_
_entity_poly.entity_id
_entity_poly.type
_entity_poly.pdbx_seq_one_letter_code
_entity_poly.pdbx_strand_id
1 'polypeptide(L)'
;MAATAILRQLFVQIGLTQAVADTIVDDHNINSTATLTKIKPDTVSKLVRTLRHPGGGGDGHAIPFQVQQDITDVSWLLKHRVRTSRDPAIPTIGLPVLTDKLEIYRDHEEQWTEPSSLDIKITRNDWNKMFRTIEESLTNFKGVHGCPLSYTICVATAIPADPDPSTDYASIENKIIARAPIVNAQGDFVATFRTDNTTLWKLLSALFKDTVDWTDIKHCARTKDGRTAFLDLKSARLGAQYTNNVSAEIERRWLALSYAGPKRNWKFDNYARNHKECFLLLAELDDYQEPDERTRVRKLIDQIVTRELDTAINMIIASPTMGTSFDKSVAHIKGFIGNREDTLVLGKRSRDGRHTASVDTRHRPPNKWHAMPKDERNAIMEERKRKKRKLENGTKKDKTTPKDSGAGKKTDKKNGGTTFKELKRRIAELESKESARTPGSNDNNDQTGGNASGNAANGNRTNPALNRGQPGDNN
;
A
#
# COMPACT_ATOMS: atom_id res chain seq x y z
N MET A 1 15.35 41.92 -29.33
CA MET A 1 16.55 42.58 -28.75
C MET A 1 17.32 41.63 -27.83
N ALA A 2 17.23 41.72 -26.49
CA ALA A 2 18.10 40.93 -25.60
C ALA A 2 17.89 39.40 -25.72
N ALA A 3 16.67 38.91 -25.53
CA ALA A 3 16.37 37.47 -25.60
C ALA A 3 16.72 36.83 -26.96
N THR A 4 16.50 37.56 -28.06
CA THR A 4 16.85 37.12 -29.42
C THR A 4 18.36 37.05 -29.66
N ALA A 5 19.16 37.90 -28.99
CA ALA A 5 20.62 37.84 -29.08
C ALA A 5 21.18 36.62 -28.33
N ILE A 6 20.68 36.35 -27.13
CA ILE A 6 21.01 35.14 -26.34
C ILE A 6 20.69 33.87 -27.14
N LEU A 7 19.57 33.85 -27.85
CA LEU A 7 19.14 32.69 -28.64
C LEU A 7 20.02 32.44 -29.88
N ARG A 8 20.44 33.50 -30.59
CA ARG A 8 21.45 33.38 -31.67
C ARG A 8 22.79 32.88 -31.14
N GLN A 9 23.22 33.41 -29.98
CA GLN A 9 24.46 33.01 -29.34
C GLN A 9 24.43 31.52 -28.92
N LEU A 10 23.30 31.03 -28.41
CA LEU A 10 23.07 29.61 -28.11
C LEU A 10 23.17 28.74 -29.38
N PHE A 11 22.56 29.16 -30.48
CA PHE A 11 22.63 28.44 -31.76
C PHE A 11 24.07 28.38 -32.33
N VAL A 12 24.84 29.47 -32.21
CA VAL A 12 26.27 29.47 -32.61
C VAL A 12 27.12 28.59 -31.69
N GLN A 13 26.79 28.51 -30.39
CA GLN A 13 27.51 27.69 -29.41
C GLN A 13 27.33 26.18 -29.63
N ILE A 14 26.23 25.74 -30.24
CA ILE A 14 26.04 24.35 -30.71
C ILE A 14 26.54 24.14 -32.16
N GLY A 15 27.40 25.02 -32.68
CA GLY A 15 28.11 24.79 -33.94
C GLY A 15 27.38 25.23 -35.22
N LEU A 16 26.30 26.02 -35.13
CA LEU A 16 25.74 26.71 -36.30
C LEU A 16 26.58 27.94 -36.66
N THR A 17 26.58 28.34 -37.94
CA THR A 17 27.13 29.64 -38.34
C THR A 17 26.17 30.76 -37.98
N GLN A 18 26.68 31.99 -37.82
CA GLN A 18 25.87 33.17 -37.49
C GLN A 18 24.67 33.33 -38.45
N ALA A 19 24.90 33.24 -39.76
CA ALA A 19 23.84 33.34 -40.77
C ALA A 19 22.73 32.29 -40.61
N VAL A 20 23.06 31.05 -40.24
CA VAL A 20 22.05 30.00 -39.99
C VAL A 20 21.28 30.28 -38.70
N ALA A 21 21.96 30.75 -37.65
CA ALA A 21 21.33 31.18 -36.41
C ALA A 21 20.38 32.39 -36.64
N ASP A 22 20.73 33.28 -37.56
CA ASP A 22 19.91 34.42 -37.97
C ASP A 22 18.62 33.95 -38.68
N THR A 23 18.74 33.13 -39.74
CA THR A 23 17.57 32.57 -40.45
C THR A 23 16.67 31.69 -39.57
N ILE A 24 17.21 30.98 -38.58
CA ILE A 24 16.39 30.24 -37.60
C ILE A 24 15.56 31.19 -36.72
N VAL A 25 16.12 32.32 -36.32
CA VAL A 25 15.47 33.28 -35.40
C VAL A 25 14.50 34.20 -36.13
N ASP A 26 14.88 34.69 -37.31
CA ASP A 26 14.09 35.66 -38.09
C ASP A 26 13.12 34.97 -39.05
N ASP A 27 13.62 34.23 -40.04
CA ASP A 27 12.80 33.65 -41.11
C ASP A 27 11.91 32.49 -40.62
N HIS A 28 12.44 31.64 -39.74
CA HIS A 28 11.69 30.55 -39.11
C HIS A 28 11.00 30.95 -37.79
N ASN A 29 11.13 32.21 -37.35
CA ASN A 29 10.46 32.78 -36.17
C ASN A 29 10.71 32.02 -34.84
N ILE A 30 11.84 31.30 -34.73
CA ILE A 30 12.26 30.63 -33.49
C ILE A 30 13.03 31.65 -32.65
N ASN A 31 12.31 32.68 -32.18
CA ASN A 31 12.87 33.89 -31.56
C ASN A 31 12.75 33.95 -30.03
N SER A 32 12.23 32.91 -29.39
CA SER A 32 12.15 32.81 -27.93
C SER A 32 12.44 31.40 -27.41
N THR A 33 12.96 31.30 -26.19
CA THR A 33 13.13 30.02 -25.48
C THR A 33 11.79 29.29 -25.29
N ALA A 34 10.69 30.03 -25.10
CA ALA A 34 9.33 29.49 -25.00
C ALA A 34 8.78 28.95 -26.34
N THR A 35 9.34 29.37 -27.47
CA THR A 35 9.13 28.75 -28.79
C THR A 35 9.95 27.46 -28.87
N LEU A 36 11.25 27.54 -28.58
CA LEU A 36 12.18 26.41 -28.68
C LEU A 36 11.78 25.20 -27.81
N THR A 37 11.32 25.45 -26.57
CA THR A 37 10.77 24.45 -25.61
C THR A 37 9.62 23.60 -26.17
N LYS A 38 8.97 24.02 -27.26
CA LYS A 38 7.83 23.34 -27.90
C LYS A 38 8.19 22.57 -29.17
N ILE A 39 9.45 22.66 -29.63
CA ILE A 39 9.89 22.06 -30.88
C ILE A 39 10.17 20.57 -30.68
N LYS A 40 9.46 19.73 -31.44
CA LYS A 40 9.63 18.26 -31.45
C LYS A 40 10.81 17.82 -32.34
N PRO A 41 11.40 16.63 -32.15
CA PRO A 41 12.46 16.09 -33.01
C PRO A 41 12.10 16.09 -34.51
N ASP A 42 10.85 15.75 -34.85
CA ASP A 42 10.30 15.85 -36.22
C ASP A 42 10.41 17.27 -36.82
N THR A 43 10.19 18.28 -35.97
CA THR A 43 10.19 19.69 -36.37
C THR A 43 11.62 20.19 -36.55
N VAL A 44 12.56 19.79 -35.67
CA VAL A 44 14.00 20.03 -35.86
C VAL A 44 14.48 19.38 -37.15
N SER A 45 14.07 18.14 -37.41
CA SER A 45 14.46 17.39 -38.61
C SER A 45 13.91 18.01 -39.91
N LYS A 46 12.69 18.55 -39.87
CA LYS A 46 12.11 19.31 -40.98
C LYS A 46 12.81 20.67 -41.19
N LEU A 47 13.09 21.40 -40.10
CA LEU A 47 13.84 22.66 -40.11
C LEU A 47 15.23 22.48 -40.74
N VAL A 48 16.04 21.54 -40.23
CA VAL A 48 17.39 21.26 -40.74
C VAL A 48 17.35 20.79 -42.21
N ARG A 49 16.32 20.04 -42.62
CA ARG A 49 16.12 19.67 -44.03
C ARG A 49 15.82 20.88 -44.91
N THR A 50 15.02 21.84 -44.45
CA THR A 50 14.74 23.09 -45.17
C THR A 50 15.99 23.99 -45.25
N LEU A 51 16.78 24.08 -44.19
CA LEU A 51 18.02 24.86 -44.17
C LEU A 51 19.14 24.25 -45.05
N ARG A 52 19.23 22.92 -45.13
CA ARG A 52 20.15 22.23 -46.06
C ARG A 52 19.72 22.35 -47.53
N HIS A 53 18.41 22.46 -47.80
CA HIS A 53 17.83 22.48 -49.14
C HIS A 53 16.69 23.51 -49.25
N PRO A 54 17.00 24.82 -49.26
CA PRO A 54 16.00 25.87 -49.39
C PRO A 54 15.34 25.82 -50.77
N GLY A 55 14.00 25.90 -50.80
CA GLY A 55 13.25 25.97 -52.05
C GLY A 55 13.49 27.30 -52.78
N GLY A 56 13.46 27.29 -54.12
CA GLY A 56 13.58 28.50 -54.94
C GLY A 56 15.00 28.81 -55.45
N GLY A 57 15.98 27.94 -55.21
CA GLY A 57 17.31 28.05 -55.83
C GLY A 57 18.35 28.88 -55.06
N GLY A 58 18.14 29.12 -53.76
CA GLY A 58 19.18 29.64 -52.89
C GLY A 58 20.21 28.58 -52.50
N ASP A 59 21.41 29.00 -52.10
CA ASP A 59 22.46 28.11 -51.60
C ASP A 59 22.08 27.52 -50.23
N GLY A 60 22.17 26.18 -50.12
CA GLY A 60 21.84 25.45 -48.90
C GLY A 60 22.96 25.43 -47.86
N HIS A 61 22.61 25.39 -46.58
CA HIS A 61 23.57 25.43 -45.48
C HIS A 61 24.10 24.05 -45.10
N ALA A 62 25.43 23.92 -45.00
CA ALA A 62 26.10 22.72 -44.53
C ALA A 62 25.98 22.54 -43.00
N ILE A 63 24.86 21.99 -42.54
CA ILE A 63 24.60 21.69 -41.12
C ILE A 63 24.95 20.21 -40.83
N PRO A 64 25.91 19.90 -39.92
CA PRO A 64 26.26 18.53 -39.54
C PRO A 64 25.09 17.75 -38.90
N PHE A 65 25.24 16.42 -38.75
CA PHE A 65 24.26 15.60 -38.03
C PHE A 65 24.25 15.90 -36.52
N GLN A 66 25.42 16.03 -35.89
CA GLN A 66 25.54 16.32 -34.45
C GLN A 66 24.72 17.55 -34.05
N VAL A 67 24.84 18.64 -34.80
CA VAL A 67 24.11 19.90 -34.53
C VAL A 67 22.59 19.73 -34.59
N GLN A 68 22.05 18.80 -35.39
CA GLN A 68 20.62 18.46 -35.41
C GLN A 68 20.18 17.74 -34.12
N GLN A 69 21.04 16.92 -33.55
CA GLN A 69 20.84 16.30 -32.24
C GLN A 69 20.96 17.36 -31.13
N ASP A 70 22.00 18.19 -31.15
CA ASP A 70 22.24 19.25 -30.16
C ASP A 70 21.08 20.25 -30.06
N ILE A 71 20.44 20.65 -31.18
CA ILE A 71 19.22 21.47 -31.18
C ILE A 71 18.07 20.76 -30.46
N THR A 72 17.94 19.45 -30.66
CA THR A 72 16.87 18.62 -30.07
C THR A 72 17.08 18.47 -28.56
N ASP A 73 18.31 18.22 -28.13
CA ASP A 73 18.66 18.11 -26.72
C ASP A 73 18.61 19.46 -25.99
N VAL A 74 18.91 20.58 -26.66
CA VAL A 74 18.65 21.94 -26.15
C VAL A 74 17.15 22.20 -25.95
N SER A 75 16.29 21.81 -26.90
CA SER A 75 14.83 21.89 -26.75
C SER A 75 14.35 21.10 -25.52
N TRP A 76 14.84 19.87 -25.36
CA TRP A 76 14.51 19.02 -24.23
C TRP A 76 15.04 19.58 -22.90
N LEU A 77 16.26 20.12 -22.86
CA LEU A 77 16.83 20.75 -21.67
C LEU A 77 16.03 21.98 -21.23
N LEU A 78 15.54 22.79 -22.17
CA LEU A 78 14.63 23.90 -21.85
C LEU A 78 13.30 23.41 -21.28
N LYS A 79 12.70 22.36 -21.87
CA LYS A 79 11.52 21.66 -21.32
C LYS A 79 11.78 21.15 -19.89
N HIS A 80 12.95 20.58 -19.62
CA HIS A 80 13.34 20.11 -18.29
C HIS A 80 13.50 21.26 -17.28
N ARG A 81 14.12 22.38 -17.68
CA ARG A 81 14.27 23.57 -16.84
C ARG A 81 12.92 24.21 -16.50
N VAL A 82 12.06 24.41 -17.50
CA VAL A 82 10.71 24.96 -17.31
C VAL A 82 9.87 24.11 -16.36
N ARG A 83 9.89 22.77 -16.51
CA ARG A 83 9.10 21.88 -15.62
C ARG A 83 9.69 21.66 -14.22
N THR A 84 10.93 22.08 -13.98
CA THR A 84 11.56 22.07 -12.64
C THR A 84 11.67 23.48 -12.04
N SER A 85 10.94 24.44 -12.61
CA SER A 85 10.93 25.85 -12.21
C SER A 85 12.33 26.45 -12.07
N ARG A 86 13.23 26.10 -12.99
CA ARG A 86 14.59 26.65 -13.10
C ARG A 86 14.64 27.72 -14.17
N ASP A 87 15.63 28.61 -14.03
CA ASP A 87 15.98 29.58 -15.05
C ASP A 87 16.16 28.89 -16.43
N PRO A 88 15.40 29.28 -17.47
CA PRO A 88 15.58 28.78 -18.83
C PRO A 88 16.87 29.30 -19.51
N ALA A 89 17.63 30.21 -18.90
CA ALA A 89 18.96 30.54 -19.37
C ALA A 89 19.89 29.30 -19.32
N ILE A 90 20.47 28.96 -20.46
CA ILE A 90 21.48 27.91 -20.58
C ILE A 90 22.86 28.56 -20.40
N PRO A 91 23.64 28.19 -19.36
CA PRO A 91 25.03 28.62 -19.28
C PRO A 91 25.84 27.92 -20.38
N THR A 92 26.57 28.70 -21.17
CA THR A 92 27.40 28.28 -22.31
C THR A 92 28.33 27.09 -22.03
N ILE A 93 28.85 26.99 -20.81
CA ILE A 93 29.84 25.99 -20.42
C ILE A 93 29.12 24.86 -19.67
N GLY A 94 28.80 23.78 -20.38
CA GLY A 94 28.26 22.56 -19.76
C GLY A 94 27.20 21.77 -20.53
N LEU A 95 26.83 22.18 -21.75
CA LEU A 95 25.76 21.52 -22.53
C LEU A 95 25.89 19.98 -22.59
N PRO A 96 27.02 19.38 -23.03
CA PRO A 96 27.19 17.91 -23.04
C PRO A 96 27.00 17.27 -21.66
N VAL A 97 27.60 17.86 -20.62
CA VAL A 97 27.55 17.32 -19.24
C VAL A 97 26.14 17.40 -18.63
N LEU A 98 25.26 18.28 -19.16
CA LEU A 98 23.84 18.28 -18.82
C LEU A 98 23.04 17.29 -19.67
N THR A 99 23.37 17.09 -20.95
CA THR A 99 22.65 16.12 -21.80
C THR A 99 22.93 14.68 -21.38
N ASP A 100 24.18 14.29 -21.13
CA ASP A 100 24.56 12.92 -20.74
C ASP A 100 23.80 12.43 -19.48
N LYS A 101 23.58 13.33 -18.52
CA LYS A 101 22.87 13.05 -17.26
C LYS A 101 21.34 13.00 -17.38
N LEU A 102 20.82 13.43 -18.52
CA LEU A 102 19.39 13.59 -18.78
C LEU A 102 18.91 12.70 -19.94
N GLU A 103 19.81 12.21 -20.79
CA GLU A 103 19.58 11.28 -21.89
C GLU A 103 18.82 10.01 -21.44
N ILE A 104 19.27 9.35 -20.36
CA ILE A 104 18.57 8.18 -19.77
C ILE A 104 17.10 8.51 -19.44
N TYR A 105 16.80 9.76 -19.07
CA TYR A 105 15.46 10.21 -18.74
C TYR A 105 14.66 10.68 -19.99
N ARG A 106 15.34 11.21 -21.02
CA ARG A 106 14.76 11.47 -22.35
C ARG A 106 14.28 10.16 -22.98
N ASP A 107 15.14 9.15 -23.00
CA ASP A 107 14.87 7.85 -23.61
C ASP A 107 13.72 7.13 -22.89
N HIS A 108 13.62 7.27 -21.57
CA HIS A 108 12.47 6.78 -20.78
C HIS A 108 11.18 7.54 -21.10
N GLU A 109 11.22 8.86 -21.32
CA GLU A 109 10.05 9.63 -21.79
C GLU A 109 9.62 9.27 -23.22
N GLU A 110 10.53 8.83 -24.09
CA GLU A 110 10.24 8.46 -25.48
C GLU A 110 9.73 7.02 -25.62
N GLN A 111 10.14 6.11 -24.73
CA GLN A 111 9.66 4.73 -24.69
C GLN A 111 8.37 4.56 -23.87
N TRP A 112 8.01 5.52 -23.03
CA TRP A 112 6.82 5.47 -22.19
C TRP A 112 5.52 5.57 -23.02
N THR A 113 4.53 4.75 -22.65
CA THR A 113 3.18 4.74 -23.23
C THR A 113 2.16 5.06 -22.13
N GLU A 114 1.23 5.97 -22.38
CA GLU A 114 0.27 6.42 -21.37
C GLU A 114 -0.75 5.32 -21.00
N PRO A 115 -0.93 5.02 -19.69
CA PRO A 115 -2.00 4.14 -19.24
C PRO A 115 -3.38 4.75 -19.53
N SER A 116 -4.30 3.97 -20.10
CA SER A 116 -5.63 4.48 -20.51
C SER A 116 -6.55 4.88 -19.34
N SER A 117 -6.34 4.35 -18.14
CA SER A 117 -7.18 4.58 -16.96
C SER A 117 -6.47 4.16 -15.65
N LEU A 118 -6.99 4.62 -14.51
CA LEU A 118 -6.63 4.11 -13.19
C LEU A 118 -7.28 2.73 -12.97
N ASP A 119 -6.57 1.63 -13.25
CA ASP A 119 -7.02 0.27 -12.92
C ASP A 119 -6.84 -0.02 -11.41
N ILE A 120 -7.67 0.64 -10.59
CA ILE A 120 -7.60 0.59 -9.13
C ILE A 120 -8.90 0.01 -8.57
N LYS A 121 -8.82 -1.19 -8.00
CA LYS A 121 -9.98 -1.82 -7.35
C LYS A 121 -10.28 -1.19 -6.00
N ILE A 122 -11.28 -0.31 -5.99
CA ILE A 122 -11.78 0.41 -4.80
C ILE A 122 -12.09 -0.57 -3.66
N THR A 123 -11.36 -0.42 -2.54
CA THR A 123 -11.39 -1.35 -1.41
C THR A 123 -11.68 -0.58 -0.12
N ARG A 124 -12.97 -0.44 0.24
CA ARG A 124 -13.44 0.41 1.35
C ARG A 124 -12.96 0.02 2.76
N ASN A 125 -12.27 -1.11 2.90
CA ASN A 125 -11.71 -1.57 4.18
C ASN A 125 -10.25 -1.10 4.39
N ASP A 126 -9.59 -0.58 3.35
CA ASP A 126 -8.17 -0.22 3.36
C ASP A 126 -7.94 1.04 2.52
N TRP A 127 -8.45 2.17 3.02
CA TRP A 127 -8.36 3.46 2.35
C TRP A 127 -6.91 3.96 2.28
N ASN A 128 -6.10 3.79 3.33
CA ASN A 128 -4.68 4.16 3.33
C ASN A 128 -3.94 3.57 2.13
N LYS A 129 -4.07 2.26 1.91
CA LYS A 129 -3.46 1.59 0.76
C LYS A 129 -4.05 2.05 -0.57
N MET A 130 -5.37 2.25 -0.64
CA MET A 130 -6.01 2.75 -1.86
C MET A 130 -5.48 4.13 -2.27
N PHE A 131 -5.34 5.07 -1.33
CA PHE A 131 -4.78 6.40 -1.64
C PHE A 131 -3.32 6.32 -2.07
N ARG A 132 -2.48 5.51 -1.39
CA ARG A 132 -1.10 5.29 -1.83
C ARG A 132 -1.02 4.70 -3.25
N THR A 133 -1.86 3.71 -3.58
CA THR A 133 -1.92 3.18 -4.95
C THR A 133 -2.41 4.21 -5.98
N ILE A 134 -3.25 5.19 -5.60
CA ILE A 134 -3.58 6.34 -6.48
C ILE A 134 -2.36 7.27 -6.63
N GLU A 135 -1.69 7.62 -5.53
CA GLU A 135 -0.51 8.51 -5.51
C GLU A 135 0.65 7.92 -6.36
N GLU A 136 0.91 6.62 -6.21
CA GLU A 136 1.81 5.82 -7.06
C GLU A 136 1.37 5.83 -8.53
N SER A 137 0.09 5.48 -8.80
CA SER A 137 -0.43 5.41 -10.18
C SER A 137 -0.34 6.75 -10.91
N LEU A 138 -0.62 7.87 -10.22
CA LEU A 138 -0.53 9.22 -10.79
C LEU A 138 0.90 9.62 -11.17
N THR A 139 1.92 8.97 -10.63
CA THR A 139 3.31 9.17 -11.08
C THR A 139 3.57 8.55 -12.47
N ASN A 140 2.79 7.53 -12.84
CA ASN A 140 2.86 6.88 -14.16
C ASN A 140 2.13 7.64 -15.27
N PHE A 141 1.23 8.59 -14.96
CA PHE A 141 0.62 9.50 -15.94
C PHE A 141 1.50 10.73 -16.14
N LYS A 142 1.63 11.23 -17.38
CA LYS A 142 2.48 12.40 -17.69
C LYS A 142 1.64 13.56 -18.19
N GLY A 143 1.56 14.62 -17.38
CA GLY A 143 0.90 15.88 -17.71
C GLY A 143 1.68 16.75 -18.69
N VAL A 144 1.29 18.02 -18.80
CA VAL A 144 1.93 19.00 -19.70
C VAL A 144 3.42 19.10 -19.40
N HIS A 145 4.26 19.16 -20.46
CA HIS A 145 5.73 19.09 -20.39
C HIS A 145 6.33 17.78 -19.81
N GLY A 146 5.53 16.72 -19.65
CA GLY A 146 6.00 15.42 -19.17
C GLY A 146 6.14 15.33 -17.64
N CYS A 147 5.46 16.20 -16.89
CA CYS A 147 5.42 16.16 -15.43
C CYS A 147 4.66 14.92 -14.95
N PRO A 148 5.16 14.10 -14.00
CA PRO A 148 4.36 13.07 -13.36
C PRO A 148 3.13 13.68 -12.68
N LEU A 149 1.92 13.22 -13.02
CA LEU A 149 0.66 13.89 -12.66
C LEU A 149 0.45 13.99 -11.14
N SER A 150 1.11 13.15 -10.35
CA SER A 150 1.21 13.20 -8.88
C SER A 150 1.68 14.55 -8.32
N TYR A 151 2.33 15.43 -9.11
CA TYR A 151 2.60 16.81 -8.66
C TYR A 151 1.34 17.60 -8.33
N THR A 152 0.22 17.34 -9.01
CA THR A 152 -1.02 18.11 -8.84
C THR A 152 -1.66 17.96 -7.46
N ILE A 153 -1.36 16.86 -6.75
CA ILE A 153 -1.83 16.57 -5.38
C ILE A 153 -0.80 16.89 -4.30
N CYS A 154 0.41 17.34 -4.65
CA CYS A 154 1.46 17.66 -3.67
C CYS A 154 1.01 18.79 -2.73
N VAL A 155 1.05 18.56 -1.41
CA VAL A 155 0.53 19.52 -0.41
C VAL A 155 1.31 20.84 -0.46
N ALA A 156 2.64 20.78 -0.60
CA ALA A 156 3.49 21.95 -0.77
C ALA A 156 3.30 22.57 -2.16
N THR A 157 2.92 23.85 -2.21
CA THR A 157 2.79 24.64 -3.45
C THR A 157 4.00 25.53 -3.72
N ALA A 158 4.88 25.71 -2.73
CA ALA A 158 6.11 26.49 -2.85
C ALA A 158 7.23 25.67 -3.50
N ILE A 159 7.93 26.28 -4.46
CA ILE A 159 9.07 25.67 -5.15
C ILE A 159 10.30 25.69 -4.20
N PRO A 160 11.03 24.57 -4.03
CA PRO A 160 12.30 24.51 -3.32
C PRO A 160 13.31 25.56 -3.81
N ALA A 161 14.03 26.18 -2.87
CA ALA A 161 15.07 27.16 -3.18
C ALA A 161 16.25 26.53 -3.93
N ASP A 162 16.92 27.31 -4.78
CA ASP A 162 18.18 26.94 -5.41
C ASP A 162 19.38 27.52 -4.66
N PRO A 163 20.53 26.82 -4.58
CA PRO A 163 20.78 25.49 -5.14
C PRO A 163 20.24 24.36 -4.26
N ASP A 164 19.62 23.35 -4.89
CA ASP A 164 19.15 22.14 -4.23
C ASP A 164 20.16 20.97 -4.37
N PRO A 165 20.71 20.44 -3.26
CA PRO A 165 21.56 19.25 -3.32
C PRO A 165 20.87 18.07 -4.03
N SER A 166 21.63 17.29 -4.80
CA SER A 166 21.09 16.10 -5.48
C SER A 166 20.73 14.97 -4.52
N THR A 167 21.15 15.05 -3.25
CA THR A 167 20.80 14.14 -2.16
C THR A 167 19.34 14.25 -1.72
N ASP A 168 18.69 15.38 -2.01
CA ASP A 168 17.39 15.72 -1.44
C ASP A 168 16.25 15.02 -2.20
N TYR A 169 16.56 14.35 -3.31
CA TYR A 169 15.61 13.63 -4.16
C TYR A 169 16.10 12.22 -4.44
N ALA A 170 15.32 11.21 -4.05
CA ALA A 170 15.62 9.81 -4.33
C ALA A 170 15.57 9.44 -5.83
N SER A 171 14.97 10.29 -6.68
CA SER A 171 14.86 10.08 -8.12
C SER A 171 14.71 11.42 -8.88
N ILE A 172 14.94 11.39 -10.20
CA ILE A 172 14.66 12.53 -11.09
C ILE A 172 13.15 12.84 -11.11
N GLU A 173 12.27 11.84 -10.99
CA GLU A 173 10.83 12.04 -10.90
C GLU A 173 10.42 12.79 -9.63
N ASN A 174 10.97 12.43 -8.47
CA ASN A 174 10.71 13.12 -7.21
C ASN A 174 11.17 14.58 -7.29
N LYS A 175 12.29 14.85 -7.99
CA LYS A 175 12.77 16.21 -8.27
C LYS A 175 11.84 17.00 -9.20
N ILE A 176 11.25 16.37 -10.21
CA ILE A 176 10.26 17.01 -11.09
C ILE A 176 8.97 17.28 -10.30
N ILE A 177 8.45 16.30 -9.56
CA ILE A 177 7.23 16.42 -8.74
C ILE A 177 7.35 17.55 -7.73
N ALA A 178 8.46 17.60 -6.98
CA ALA A 178 8.68 18.60 -5.93
C ALA A 178 8.96 20.02 -6.46
N ARG A 179 9.29 20.18 -7.76
CA ARG A 179 9.62 21.47 -8.37
C ARG A 179 8.71 21.86 -9.54
N ALA A 180 7.63 21.13 -9.79
CA ALA A 180 6.70 21.45 -10.85
C ALA A 180 5.88 22.71 -10.51
N PRO A 181 5.72 23.68 -11.44
CA PRO A 181 5.08 24.95 -11.15
C PRO A 181 3.57 24.82 -10.94
N ILE A 182 3.14 24.78 -9.67
CA ILE A 182 1.73 24.80 -9.28
C ILE A 182 1.17 26.23 -9.34
N VAL A 183 1.85 27.20 -8.71
CA VAL A 183 1.48 28.63 -8.70
C VAL A 183 2.56 29.51 -9.36
N ASN A 184 2.15 30.69 -9.84
CA ASN A 184 3.06 31.75 -10.28
C ASN A 184 3.55 32.61 -9.09
N ALA A 185 4.37 33.62 -9.36
CA ALA A 185 4.87 34.56 -8.34
C ALA A 185 3.79 35.46 -7.70
N GLN A 186 2.55 35.43 -8.23
CA GLN A 186 1.38 36.15 -7.72
C GLN A 186 0.46 35.25 -6.88
N GLY A 187 0.73 33.93 -6.82
CA GLY A 187 -0.10 32.93 -6.13
C GLY A 187 -1.20 32.29 -7.00
N ASP A 188 -1.38 32.73 -8.25
CA ASP A 188 -2.33 32.11 -9.18
C ASP A 188 -1.83 30.76 -9.68
N PHE A 189 -2.75 29.79 -9.80
CA PHE A 189 -2.46 28.51 -10.47
C PHE A 189 -1.97 28.70 -11.92
N VAL A 190 -0.87 28.05 -12.29
CA VAL A 190 -0.27 28.14 -13.63
C VAL A 190 -1.14 27.39 -14.66
N ALA A 191 -1.14 27.83 -15.92
CA ALA A 191 -1.97 27.25 -16.98
C ALA A 191 -1.70 25.74 -17.25
N THR A 192 -0.44 25.31 -17.08
CA THR A 192 -0.04 23.90 -17.11
C THR A 192 -0.75 23.11 -16.01
N PHE A 193 -0.62 23.55 -14.76
CA PHE A 193 -1.30 22.96 -13.61
C PHE A 193 -2.82 22.93 -13.79
N ARG A 194 -3.46 23.99 -14.30
CA ARG A 194 -4.92 23.98 -14.56
C ARG A 194 -5.34 22.90 -15.56
N THR A 195 -4.50 22.65 -16.58
CA THR A 195 -4.73 21.60 -17.58
C THR A 195 -4.56 20.21 -16.96
N ASP A 196 -3.48 20.00 -16.21
CA ASP A 196 -3.20 18.73 -15.55
C ASP A 196 -4.21 18.40 -14.45
N ASN A 197 -4.62 19.40 -13.67
CA ASN A 197 -5.68 19.28 -12.67
C ASN A 197 -7.03 18.86 -13.30
N THR A 198 -7.32 19.35 -14.51
CA THR A 198 -8.50 18.91 -15.30
C THR A 198 -8.36 17.45 -15.76
N THR A 199 -7.14 16.96 -16.00
CA THR A 199 -6.88 15.55 -16.34
C THR A 199 -6.98 14.65 -15.09
N LEU A 200 -6.44 15.08 -13.94
CA LEU A 200 -6.67 14.40 -12.66
C LEU A 200 -8.16 14.28 -12.35
N TRP A 201 -8.95 15.34 -12.54
CA TRP A 201 -10.41 15.27 -12.38
C TRP A 201 -11.06 14.20 -13.27
N LYS A 202 -10.65 14.08 -14.54
CA LYS A 202 -11.17 13.02 -15.44
C LYS A 202 -10.89 11.64 -14.85
N LEU A 203 -9.64 11.36 -14.46
CA LEU A 203 -9.21 10.06 -13.92
C LEU A 203 -9.96 9.71 -12.63
N LEU A 204 -10.04 10.64 -11.66
CA LEU A 204 -10.79 10.45 -10.42
C LEU A 204 -12.30 10.28 -10.68
N SER A 205 -12.87 11.06 -11.61
CA SER A 205 -14.29 10.90 -11.96
C SER A 205 -14.58 9.56 -12.62
N ALA A 206 -13.71 9.06 -13.49
CA ALA A 206 -13.85 7.72 -14.07
C ALA A 206 -13.78 6.61 -13.01
N LEU A 207 -12.91 6.77 -12.00
CA LEU A 207 -12.75 5.82 -10.91
C LEU A 207 -13.96 5.82 -9.95
N PHE A 208 -14.44 6.99 -9.54
CA PHE A 208 -15.42 7.12 -8.43
C PHE A 208 -16.89 7.30 -8.84
N LYS A 209 -17.20 7.68 -10.10
CA LYS A 209 -18.57 8.09 -10.52
C LYS A 209 -19.69 7.10 -10.14
N ASP A 210 -19.44 5.80 -10.28
CA ASP A 210 -20.44 4.76 -10.03
C ASP A 210 -20.38 4.21 -8.59
N THR A 211 -19.80 4.98 -7.66
CA THR A 211 -19.70 4.65 -6.23
C THR A 211 -20.49 5.61 -5.35
N VAL A 212 -20.79 5.18 -4.11
CA VAL A 212 -21.37 6.06 -3.07
C VAL A 212 -20.46 7.25 -2.81
N ASP A 213 -19.14 7.03 -2.84
CA ASP A 213 -18.08 8.00 -2.56
C ASP A 213 -18.02 9.15 -3.58
N TRP A 214 -18.75 9.04 -4.70
CA TRP A 214 -18.98 10.13 -5.65
C TRP A 214 -19.64 11.37 -5.03
N THR A 215 -20.45 11.20 -3.97
CA THR A 215 -21.15 12.33 -3.31
C THR A 215 -20.19 13.43 -2.89
N ASP A 216 -19.01 13.03 -2.43
CA ASP A 216 -18.09 13.90 -1.71
C ASP A 216 -17.39 14.84 -2.72
N ILE A 217 -17.06 14.33 -3.91
CA ILE A 217 -16.41 15.10 -5.00
C ILE A 217 -17.36 15.70 -6.03
N LYS A 218 -18.65 15.35 -6.01
CA LYS A 218 -19.64 15.79 -7.02
C LYS A 218 -19.67 17.32 -7.21
N HIS A 219 -19.36 18.08 -6.17
CA HIS A 219 -19.33 19.54 -6.20
C HIS A 219 -18.20 20.10 -7.11
N CYS A 220 -17.05 19.42 -7.18
CA CYS A 220 -15.92 19.76 -8.07
C CYS A 220 -16.21 19.51 -9.56
N ALA A 221 -17.29 18.81 -9.91
CA ALA A 221 -17.60 18.47 -11.30
C ALA A 221 -17.85 19.67 -12.22
N ARG A 222 -18.28 20.82 -11.66
CA ARG A 222 -18.50 22.06 -12.41
C ARG A 222 -17.19 22.76 -12.78
N THR A 223 -16.21 22.75 -11.87
CA THR A 223 -14.88 23.37 -12.05
C THR A 223 -13.86 22.43 -12.69
N LYS A 224 -14.10 21.11 -12.61
CA LYS A 224 -13.17 20.03 -13.01
C LYS A 224 -11.86 20.09 -12.21
N ASP A 225 -11.97 20.40 -10.93
CA ASP A 225 -10.83 20.49 -10.00
C ASP A 225 -10.52 19.11 -9.40
N GLY A 226 -9.46 18.47 -9.88
CA GLY A 226 -9.02 17.16 -9.44
C GLY A 226 -8.28 17.19 -8.09
N ARG A 227 -7.53 18.25 -7.80
CA ARG A 227 -6.77 18.43 -6.55
C ARG A 227 -7.72 18.58 -5.38
N THR A 228 -8.69 19.48 -5.48
CA THR A 228 -9.70 19.66 -4.43
C THR A 228 -10.50 18.38 -4.24
N ALA A 229 -10.96 17.73 -5.32
CA ALA A 229 -11.61 16.43 -5.26
C ALA A 229 -10.76 15.32 -4.58
N PHE A 230 -9.46 15.25 -4.85
CA PHE A 230 -8.56 14.29 -4.21
C PHE A 230 -8.39 14.56 -2.72
N LEU A 231 -8.15 15.82 -2.34
CA LEU A 231 -7.96 16.24 -0.95
C LEU A 231 -9.24 16.07 -0.13
N ASP A 232 -10.41 16.36 -0.71
CA ASP A 232 -11.70 16.15 -0.06
C ASP A 232 -12.02 14.67 0.14
N LEU A 233 -11.69 13.79 -0.82
CA LEU A 233 -11.78 12.33 -0.61
C LEU A 233 -10.82 11.85 0.48
N LYS A 234 -9.56 12.32 0.46
CA LYS A 234 -8.56 11.95 1.47
C LYS A 234 -9.03 12.41 2.85
N SER A 235 -9.54 13.63 2.99
CA SER A 235 -10.15 14.14 4.23
C SER A 235 -11.41 13.37 4.65
N ALA A 236 -12.31 13.05 3.71
CA ALA A 236 -13.58 12.37 4.00
C ALA A 236 -13.44 10.87 4.31
N ARG A 237 -12.25 10.26 4.11
CA ARG A 237 -11.98 8.85 4.41
C ARG A 237 -10.81 8.61 5.36
N LEU A 238 -9.80 9.49 5.36
CA LEU A 238 -8.59 9.43 6.21
C LEU A 238 -8.46 10.60 7.20
N GLY A 239 -9.35 11.59 7.18
CA GLY A 239 -9.31 12.72 8.12
C GLY A 239 -9.43 12.28 9.59
N ALA A 240 -9.07 13.17 10.53
CA ALA A 240 -8.73 12.87 11.93
C ALA A 240 -9.58 11.81 12.67
N GLN A 241 -10.89 11.68 12.40
CA GLN A 241 -11.71 10.62 13.01
C GLN A 241 -11.31 9.20 12.55
N TYR A 242 -10.83 9.02 11.32
CA TYR A 242 -10.24 7.76 10.85
C TYR A 242 -8.93 7.48 11.59
N THR A 243 -7.99 8.43 11.59
CA THR A 243 -6.71 8.32 12.33
C THR A 243 -6.95 7.97 13.80
N ASN A 244 -7.88 8.65 14.49
CA ASN A 244 -8.24 8.36 15.89
C ASN A 244 -8.82 6.95 16.08
N ASN A 245 -9.70 6.48 15.18
CA ASN A 245 -10.29 5.15 15.29
C ASN A 245 -9.28 4.03 15.00
N VAL A 246 -8.43 4.21 13.97
CA VAL A 246 -7.42 3.21 13.57
C VAL A 246 -6.27 3.15 14.57
N SER A 247 -5.74 4.29 15.03
CA SER A 247 -4.76 4.32 16.11
C SER A 247 -5.31 3.69 17.39
N ALA A 248 -6.55 4.00 17.80
CA ALA A 248 -7.18 3.37 18.95
C ALA A 248 -7.39 1.84 18.75
N GLU A 249 -7.63 1.34 17.53
CA GLU A 249 -7.67 -0.10 17.29
C GLU A 249 -6.28 -0.74 17.39
N ILE A 250 -5.25 -0.12 16.81
CA ILE A 250 -3.87 -0.62 16.87
C ILE A 250 -3.34 -0.57 18.31
N GLU A 251 -3.63 0.49 19.07
CA GLU A 251 -3.29 0.58 20.50
C GLU A 251 -4.01 -0.48 21.34
N ARG A 252 -5.31 -0.75 21.09
CA ARG A 252 -6.03 -1.86 21.75
C ARG A 252 -5.41 -3.22 21.40
N ARG A 253 -5.04 -3.42 20.13
CA ARG A 253 -4.36 -4.63 19.64
C ARG A 253 -3.01 -4.81 20.32
N TRP A 254 -2.22 -3.73 20.42
CA TRP A 254 -0.92 -3.66 21.06
C TRP A 254 -1.00 -3.93 22.58
N LEU A 255 -1.98 -3.34 23.27
CA LEU A 255 -2.27 -3.59 24.68
C LEU A 255 -2.82 -5.00 24.97
N ALA A 256 -3.34 -5.70 23.96
CA ALA A 256 -3.81 -7.08 24.06
C ALA A 256 -2.70 -8.11 23.73
N LEU A 257 -1.58 -7.70 23.14
CA LEU A 257 -0.42 -8.57 22.96
C LEU A 257 0.15 -8.93 24.33
N SER A 258 0.28 -10.23 24.62
CA SER A 258 0.86 -10.70 25.88
C SER A 258 1.70 -11.97 25.69
N TYR A 259 2.76 -12.10 26.48
CA TYR A 259 3.67 -13.24 26.42
C TYR A 259 3.79 -13.97 27.76
N ALA A 260 3.12 -15.11 27.85
CA ALA A 260 3.11 -16.00 29.02
C ALA A 260 3.94 -17.28 28.76
N GLY A 261 5.09 -17.15 28.09
CA GLY A 261 5.93 -18.28 27.67
C GLY A 261 5.52 -18.95 26.35
N PRO A 262 6.32 -19.90 25.85
CA PRO A 262 6.14 -20.50 24.53
C PRO A 262 4.94 -21.45 24.47
N LYS A 263 4.06 -21.25 23.47
CA LYS A 263 2.95 -22.15 23.14
C LYS A 263 3.08 -22.62 21.68
N ARG A 264 2.39 -23.71 21.29
CA ARG A 264 2.55 -24.39 19.99
C ARG A 264 2.61 -23.46 18.76
N ASN A 265 1.79 -22.41 18.76
CA ASN A 265 1.70 -21.41 17.69
C ASN A 265 2.11 -19.99 18.16
N TRP A 266 2.63 -19.82 19.37
CA TRP A 266 2.98 -18.52 19.98
C TRP A 266 4.39 -18.58 20.57
N LYS A 267 5.38 -18.22 19.75
CA LYS A 267 6.78 -18.05 20.15
C LYS A 267 7.09 -16.58 20.46
N PHE A 268 8.22 -16.32 21.12
CA PHE A 268 8.69 -14.95 21.35
C PHE A 268 8.94 -14.19 20.04
N ASP A 269 9.35 -14.87 18.95
CA ASP A 269 9.44 -14.27 17.62
C ASP A 269 8.10 -13.72 17.11
N ASN A 270 7.00 -14.45 17.34
CA ASN A 270 5.66 -14.03 16.92
C ASN A 270 5.22 -12.81 17.75
N TYR A 271 5.47 -12.82 19.05
CA TYR A 271 5.20 -11.70 19.95
C TYR A 271 5.97 -10.43 19.54
N ALA A 272 7.30 -10.53 19.35
CA ALA A 272 8.12 -9.41 18.90
C ALA A 272 7.74 -8.90 17.49
N ARG A 273 7.33 -9.81 16.59
CA ARG A 273 6.81 -9.42 15.26
C ARG A 273 5.50 -8.64 15.36
N ASN A 274 4.54 -9.08 16.18
CA ASN A 274 3.27 -8.37 16.35
C ASN A 274 3.47 -6.97 16.96
N HIS A 275 4.43 -6.79 17.87
CA HIS A 275 4.84 -5.47 18.35
C HIS A 275 5.37 -4.59 17.21
N LYS A 276 6.33 -5.07 16.40
CA LYS A 276 6.82 -4.32 15.22
C LYS A 276 5.70 -3.97 14.22
N GLU A 277 4.79 -4.90 13.98
CA GLU A 277 3.64 -4.71 13.08
C GLU A 277 2.72 -3.58 13.58
N CYS A 278 2.49 -3.48 14.90
CA CYS A 278 1.75 -2.35 15.48
C CYS A 278 2.50 -1.02 15.32
N PHE A 279 3.84 -0.99 15.46
CA PHE A 279 4.60 0.26 15.30
C PHE A 279 4.60 0.75 13.85
N LEU A 280 4.77 -0.17 12.90
CA LEU A 280 4.71 0.16 11.47
C LEU A 280 3.32 0.70 11.10
N LEU A 281 2.25 0.05 11.52
CA LEU A 281 0.88 0.51 11.25
C LEU A 281 0.55 1.87 11.91
N LEU A 282 1.18 2.22 13.03
CA LEU A 282 1.07 3.56 13.63
C LEU A 282 1.92 4.61 12.89
N ALA A 283 3.10 4.24 12.39
CA ALA A 283 3.95 5.10 11.55
C ALA A 283 3.38 5.33 10.14
N GLU A 284 2.40 4.53 9.71
CA GLU A 284 1.67 4.70 8.45
C GLU A 284 0.47 5.66 8.54
N LEU A 285 0.16 6.20 9.72
CA LEU A 285 -0.96 7.13 9.93
C LEU A 285 -0.50 8.59 9.86
N ASP A 286 -1.04 9.32 8.88
CA ASP A 286 -0.96 10.78 8.84
C ASP A 286 -1.49 11.38 10.16
N ASP A 287 -0.80 12.40 10.68
CA ASP A 287 -1.06 13.12 11.95
C ASP A 287 -0.96 12.32 13.28
N TYR A 288 -0.56 11.05 13.29
CA TYR A 288 -0.30 10.32 14.55
C TYR A 288 1.15 10.48 15.04
N GLN A 289 1.35 10.91 16.29
CA GLN A 289 2.70 11.01 16.87
C GLN A 289 3.22 9.61 17.25
N GLU A 290 4.22 9.12 16.51
CA GLU A 290 4.87 7.82 16.79
C GLU A 290 5.30 7.67 18.26
N PRO A 291 5.07 6.52 18.92
CA PRO A 291 5.53 6.29 20.28
C PRO A 291 7.06 6.23 20.31
N ASP A 292 7.68 6.89 21.28
CA ASP A 292 9.14 6.91 21.41
C ASP A 292 9.70 5.49 21.65
N GLU A 293 10.95 5.27 21.23
CA GLU A 293 11.60 3.95 21.25
C GLU A 293 11.68 3.35 22.68
N ARG A 294 11.75 4.18 23.72
CA ARG A 294 11.69 3.73 25.13
C ARG A 294 10.28 3.34 25.55
N THR A 295 9.23 3.99 25.04
CA THR A 295 7.84 3.52 25.20
C THR A 295 7.58 2.21 24.46
N ARG A 296 8.18 1.98 23.28
CA ARG A 296 8.14 0.68 22.59
C ARG A 296 8.76 -0.43 23.43
N VAL A 297 9.94 -0.19 24.02
CA VAL A 297 10.58 -1.12 24.97
C VAL A 297 9.73 -1.33 26.22
N ARG A 298 9.16 -0.28 26.81
CA ARG A 298 8.28 -0.39 27.99
C ARG A 298 7.09 -1.30 27.71
N LYS A 299 6.35 -1.04 26.63
CA LYS A 299 5.17 -1.84 26.22
C LYS A 299 5.53 -3.28 25.86
N LEU A 300 6.73 -3.54 25.33
CA LEU A 300 7.25 -4.89 25.12
C LEU A 300 7.45 -5.66 26.44
N ILE A 301 7.92 -4.97 27.48
CA ILE A 301 8.23 -5.53 28.80
C ILE A 301 6.97 -5.72 29.65
N ASP A 302 6.14 -4.67 29.79
CA ASP A 302 4.94 -4.65 30.65
C ASP A 302 3.97 -5.81 30.37
N GLN A 303 4.00 -6.34 29.14
CA GLN A 303 3.14 -7.39 28.63
C GLN A 303 3.76 -8.80 28.66
N ILE A 304 4.96 -8.96 29.24
CA ILE A 304 5.56 -10.27 29.52
C ILE A 304 5.07 -10.74 30.89
N VAL A 305 4.19 -11.74 30.89
CA VAL A 305 3.51 -12.27 32.09
C VAL A 305 4.29 -13.42 32.74
N THR A 306 5.33 -13.94 32.08
CA THR A 306 6.13 -15.06 32.59
C THR A 306 7.33 -14.62 33.43
N ARG A 307 7.33 -15.02 34.71
CA ARG A 307 8.43 -14.84 35.67
C ARG A 307 9.75 -15.47 35.24
N GLU A 308 9.73 -16.35 34.23
CA GLU A 308 10.94 -16.93 33.68
C GLU A 308 11.87 -15.89 33.01
N LEU A 309 11.34 -14.73 32.62
CA LEU A 309 12.08 -13.67 31.92
C LEU A 309 12.43 -12.46 32.82
N ASP A 310 12.02 -12.43 34.09
CA ASP A 310 12.23 -11.31 35.02
C ASP A 310 13.71 -10.86 35.09
N THR A 311 14.65 -11.80 34.99
CA THR A 311 16.10 -11.52 35.00
C THR A 311 16.58 -10.80 33.74
N ALA A 312 16.09 -11.19 32.57
CA ALA A 312 16.39 -10.49 31.30
C ALA A 312 15.69 -9.12 31.23
N ILE A 313 14.46 -9.03 31.74
CA ILE A 313 13.69 -7.79 31.87
C ILE A 313 14.44 -6.79 32.76
N ASN A 314 14.85 -7.21 33.96
CA ASN A 314 15.59 -6.34 34.89
C ASN A 314 16.91 -5.86 34.30
N MET A 315 17.62 -6.67 33.50
CA MET A 315 18.85 -6.23 32.85
C MET A 315 18.60 -5.25 31.68
N ILE A 316 17.47 -5.33 30.99
CA ILE A 316 17.07 -4.30 30.01
C ILE A 316 16.70 -2.99 30.71
N ILE A 317 15.95 -3.06 31.82
CA ILE A 317 15.57 -1.88 32.62
C ILE A 317 16.82 -1.19 33.19
N ALA A 318 17.81 -1.95 33.65
CA ALA A 318 19.07 -1.44 34.18
C ALA A 318 20.05 -0.93 33.11
N SER A 319 19.86 -1.27 31.83
CA SER A 319 20.80 -0.94 30.74
C SER A 319 20.25 0.18 29.85
N PRO A 320 20.81 1.42 29.91
CA PRO A 320 20.31 2.54 29.10
C PRO A 320 20.29 2.24 27.59
N THR A 321 21.26 1.47 27.09
CA THR A 321 21.39 1.17 25.65
C THR A 321 20.42 0.10 25.15
N MET A 322 19.81 -0.68 26.05
CA MET A 322 18.74 -1.64 25.75
C MET A 322 17.38 -1.00 25.99
N GLY A 323 17.21 -0.28 27.11
CA GLY A 323 15.99 0.45 27.47
C GLY A 323 15.53 1.50 26.45
N THR A 324 16.41 1.95 25.55
CA THR A 324 16.08 2.87 24.44
C THR A 324 16.25 2.23 23.05
N SER A 325 16.15 0.90 22.94
CA SER A 325 16.18 0.20 21.64
C SER A 325 15.40 -1.11 21.69
N PHE A 326 14.30 -1.16 20.94
CA PHE A 326 13.43 -2.32 20.83
C PHE A 326 14.17 -3.53 20.26
N ASP A 327 14.97 -3.35 19.19
CA ASP A 327 15.70 -4.46 18.58
C ASP A 327 16.81 -5.03 19.49
N LYS A 328 17.51 -4.19 20.27
CA LYS A 328 18.47 -4.67 21.27
C LYS A 328 17.78 -5.42 22.41
N SER A 329 16.63 -4.93 22.88
CA SER A 329 15.79 -5.59 23.89
C SER A 329 15.27 -6.95 23.41
N VAL A 330 14.74 -7.02 22.18
CA VAL A 330 14.28 -8.26 21.55
C VAL A 330 15.43 -9.24 21.33
N ALA A 331 16.58 -8.78 20.85
CA ALA A 331 17.77 -9.63 20.69
C ALA A 331 18.25 -10.20 22.03
N HIS A 332 18.26 -9.40 23.09
CA HIS A 332 18.64 -9.85 24.43
C HIS A 332 17.71 -10.96 24.96
N ILE A 333 16.39 -10.74 24.90
CA ILE A 333 15.41 -11.74 25.36
C ILE A 333 15.48 -13.04 24.53
N LYS A 334 15.68 -12.93 23.20
CA LYS A 334 15.92 -14.11 22.34
C LYS A 334 17.16 -14.90 22.74
N GLY A 335 18.29 -14.22 22.98
CA GLY A 335 19.52 -14.87 23.44
C GLY A 335 19.34 -15.55 24.80
N PHE A 336 18.64 -14.90 25.73
CA PHE A 336 18.33 -15.48 27.03
C PHE A 336 17.43 -16.72 26.95
N ILE A 337 16.42 -16.72 26.06
CA ILE A 337 15.58 -17.90 25.79
C ILE A 337 16.41 -19.04 25.17
N GLY A 338 17.24 -18.76 24.17
CA GLY A 338 18.10 -19.77 23.54
C GLY A 338 19.04 -20.45 24.55
N ASN A 339 19.75 -19.67 25.36
CA ASN A 339 20.62 -20.17 26.42
C ASN A 339 19.88 -21.04 27.47
N ARG A 340 18.59 -20.81 27.70
CA ARG A 340 17.74 -21.65 28.56
C ARG A 340 17.33 -22.94 27.86
N GLU A 341 16.99 -22.91 26.57
CA GLU A 341 16.66 -24.13 25.82
C GLU A 341 17.88 -25.06 25.71
N ASP A 342 19.07 -24.53 25.44
CA ASP A 342 20.32 -25.31 25.37
C ASP A 342 20.71 -25.94 26.71
N THR A 343 20.65 -25.19 27.82
CA THR A 343 20.95 -25.74 29.15
C THR A 343 19.93 -26.81 29.57
N LEU A 344 18.65 -26.69 29.19
CA LEU A 344 17.64 -27.74 29.39
C LEU A 344 17.87 -28.98 28.52
N VAL A 345 18.38 -28.83 27.30
CA VAL A 345 18.75 -29.96 26.41
C VAL A 345 19.97 -30.70 26.95
N LEU A 346 21.00 -29.98 27.39
CA LEU A 346 22.20 -30.55 28.01
C LEU A 346 21.84 -31.28 29.32
N GLY A 347 21.01 -30.68 30.17
CA GLY A 347 20.53 -31.31 31.41
C GLY A 347 19.75 -32.60 31.19
N LYS A 348 18.95 -32.70 30.11
CA LYS A 348 18.28 -33.96 29.72
C LYS A 348 19.27 -35.01 29.23
N ARG A 349 20.21 -34.65 28.34
CA ARG A 349 21.27 -35.56 27.85
C ARG A 349 22.11 -36.13 29.00
N SER A 350 22.40 -35.34 30.03
CA SER A 350 23.11 -35.80 31.23
C SER A 350 22.29 -36.79 32.09
N ARG A 351 20.95 -36.73 32.05
CA ARG A 351 20.08 -37.57 32.88
C ARG A 351 19.75 -38.92 32.22
N ASP A 352 19.70 -38.97 30.89
CA ASP A 352 19.51 -40.19 30.10
C ASP A 352 20.82 -40.99 29.89
N GLY A 353 21.88 -40.69 30.65
CA GLY A 353 23.20 -41.35 30.61
C GLY A 353 23.23 -42.85 30.99
N ARG A 354 22.09 -43.54 31.02
CA ARG A 354 22.02 -45.01 31.05
C ARG A 354 21.82 -45.54 29.63
N HIS A 355 22.91 -45.87 28.96
CA HIS A 355 22.91 -46.60 27.69
C HIS A 355 22.26 -47.98 27.86
N THR A 356 20.94 -48.05 27.71
CA THR A 356 20.25 -49.29 27.33
C THR A 356 20.32 -49.41 25.81
N ALA A 357 20.87 -50.52 25.31
CA ALA A 357 20.90 -50.81 23.89
C ALA A 357 19.48 -51.13 23.38
N SER A 358 18.70 -50.09 23.07
CA SER A 358 17.38 -50.23 22.44
C SER A 358 17.57 -50.65 20.99
N VAL A 359 16.86 -51.70 20.56
CA VAL A 359 16.85 -52.09 19.15
C VAL A 359 16.06 -51.04 18.36
N ASP A 360 16.51 -50.74 17.13
CA ASP A 360 15.88 -49.75 16.27
C ASP A 360 14.53 -50.26 15.70
N THR A 361 13.47 -50.15 16.50
CA THR A 361 12.14 -50.67 16.14
C THR A 361 11.41 -49.92 15.00
N ARG A 362 12.03 -48.91 14.37
CA ARG A 362 11.45 -48.09 13.30
C ARG A 362 10.92 -48.93 12.13
N HIS A 363 9.98 -48.37 11.37
CA HIS A 363 9.48 -49.02 10.15
C HIS A 363 10.60 -49.07 9.11
N ARG A 364 10.85 -50.25 8.54
CA ARG A 364 11.86 -50.48 7.48
C ARG A 364 11.13 -51.03 6.25
N PRO A 365 11.43 -50.54 5.03
CA PRO A 365 10.73 -50.95 3.81
C PRO A 365 10.98 -52.44 3.50
N PRO A 366 10.05 -53.14 2.81
CA PRO A 366 10.07 -54.60 2.71
C PRO A 366 11.40 -55.21 2.27
N ASN A 367 12.02 -54.70 1.20
CA ASN A 367 13.27 -55.23 0.67
C ASN A 367 14.40 -55.17 1.73
N LYS A 368 14.43 -54.12 2.55
CA LYS A 368 15.39 -53.98 3.67
C LYS A 368 14.98 -54.79 4.92
N TRP A 369 13.72 -55.21 5.04
CA TRP A 369 13.30 -56.13 6.10
C TRP A 369 13.73 -57.58 5.79
N HIS A 370 13.49 -58.05 4.56
CA HIS A 370 13.82 -59.43 4.17
C HIS A 370 15.33 -59.70 4.08
N ALA A 371 16.13 -58.67 3.77
CA ALA A 371 17.59 -58.75 3.73
C ALA A 371 18.29 -58.82 5.10
N MET A 372 17.60 -58.56 6.22
CA MET A 372 18.21 -58.62 7.56
C MET A 372 18.36 -60.07 8.06
N PRO A 373 19.37 -60.38 8.89
CA PRO A 373 19.45 -61.64 9.62
C PRO A 373 18.15 -62.03 10.32
N LYS A 374 17.90 -63.33 10.43
CA LYS A 374 16.67 -63.87 11.03
C LYS A 374 16.51 -63.42 12.49
N ASP A 375 17.63 -63.34 13.21
CA ASP A 375 17.67 -63.05 14.63
C ASP A 375 17.47 -61.56 14.94
N GLU A 376 18.00 -60.66 14.08
CA GLU A 376 17.69 -59.21 14.16
C GLU A 376 16.19 -58.95 13.92
N ARG A 377 15.60 -59.63 12.92
CA ARG A 377 14.14 -59.60 12.70
C ARG A 377 13.36 -60.10 13.91
N ASN A 378 13.79 -61.20 14.53
CA ASN A 378 13.15 -61.76 15.73
C ASN A 378 13.26 -60.79 16.92
N ALA A 379 14.41 -60.17 17.15
CA ALA A 379 14.60 -59.18 18.22
C ALA A 379 13.68 -57.95 18.03
N ILE A 380 13.59 -57.41 16.81
CA ILE A 380 12.67 -56.30 16.49
C ILE A 380 11.20 -56.72 16.69
N MET A 381 10.84 -57.97 16.33
CA MET A 381 9.49 -58.52 16.53
C MET A 381 9.13 -58.65 18.02
N GLU A 382 10.01 -59.23 18.84
CA GLU A 382 9.79 -59.35 20.28
C GLU A 382 9.75 -57.99 20.98
N GLU A 383 10.61 -57.03 20.59
CA GLU A 383 10.50 -55.69 21.17
C GLU A 383 9.20 -54.96 20.75
N ARG A 384 8.69 -55.19 19.54
CA ARG A 384 7.35 -54.71 19.13
C ARG A 384 6.24 -55.37 19.96
N LYS A 385 6.29 -56.68 20.20
CA LYS A 385 5.35 -57.37 21.13
C LYS A 385 5.45 -56.82 22.56
N ARG A 386 6.67 -56.58 23.07
CA ARG A 386 6.94 -55.99 24.39
C ARG A 386 6.35 -54.60 24.53
N LYS A 387 6.50 -53.74 23.51
CA LYS A 387 5.92 -52.40 23.47
C LYS A 387 4.38 -52.45 23.39
N LYS A 388 3.80 -53.35 22.59
CA LYS A 388 2.35 -53.58 22.53
C LYS A 388 1.77 -54.03 23.89
N ARG A 389 2.36 -55.05 24.53
CA ARG A 389 1.97 -55.51 25.88
C ARG A 389 2.04 -54.41 26.95
N LYS A 390 3.03 -53.51 26.88
CA LYS A 390 3.10 -52.34 27.78
C LYS A 390 1.96 -51.35 27.55
N LEU A 391 1.53 -51.14 26.31
CA LEU A 391 0.36 -50.31 25.99
C LEU A 391 -0.94 -50.93 26.53
N GLU A 392 -1.14 -52.23 26.28
CA GLU A 392 -2.36 -52.97 26.67
C GLU A 392 -2.50 -53.13 28.19
N ASN A 393 -1.40 -53.24 28.93
CA ASN A 393 -1.42 -53.26 30.40
C ASN A 393 -1.48 -51.85 31.02
N GLY A 394 -1.08 -50.80 30.29
CA GLY A 394 -1.09 -49.42 30.79
C GLY A 394 -2.50 -48.83 30.97
N THR A 395 -3.48 -49.31 30.20
CA THR A 395 -4.87 -48.81 30.20
C THR A 395 -5.77 -49.39 31.30
N LYS A 396 -5.21 -50.03 32.33
CA LYS A 396 -5.96 -50.73 33.40
C LYS A 396 -5.76 -50.20 34.83
N LYS A 397 -5.32 -48.95 35.00
CA LYS A 397 -5.35 -48.26 36.31
C LYS A 397 -6.14 -46.95 36.26
N ASP A 398 -6.60 -46.57 37.45
CA ASP A 398 -7.18 -45.28 37.84
C ASP A 398 -8.54 -44.92 37.22
N LYS A 399 -9.55 -45.74 37.55
CA LYS A 399 -10.93 -45.28 37.76
C LYS A 399 -11.41 -45.61 39.18
N THR A 400 -10.93 -44.82 40.14
CA THR A 400 -11.38 -44.83 41.54
C THR A 400 -11.77 -43.41 41.94
N THR A 401 -13.03 -43.06 41.70
CA THR A 401 -13.64 -41.82 42.21
C THR A 401 -13.87 -41.92 43.71
N PRO A 402 -13.47 -40.92 44.52
CA PRO A 402 -13.97 -40.80 45.88
C PRO A 402 -15.50 -40.63 45.86
N LYS A 403 -16.20 -41.35 46.73
CA LYS A 403 -17.56 -40.98 47.15
C LYS A 403 -17.42 -39.96 48.28
N ASP A 404 -18.06 -38.81 48.14
CA ASP A 404 -18.67 -38.14 49.28
C ASP A 404 -19.99 -37.48 48.86
N SER A 405 -20.66 -36.87 49.82
CA SER A 405 -22.10 -36.68 49.89
C SER A 405 -22.50 -35.21 49.74
N GLY A 406 -23.69 -34.97 49.16
CA GLY A 406 -24.23 -33.63 48.97
C GLY A 406 -25.49 -33.64 48.10
N ALA A 407 -26.64 -33.39 48.73
CA ALA A 407 -27.90 -33.26 48.01
C ALA A 407 -28.03 -31.85 47.39
N GLY A 408 -28.30 -31.76 46.09
CA GLY A 408 -28.43 -30.49 45.37
C GLY A 408 -29.37 -30.61 44.17
N LYS A 409 -30.33 -29.68 44.06
CA LYS A 409 -31.37 -29.68 43.02
C LYS A 409 -30.78 -29.69 41.61
N LYS A 410 -31.33 -30.53 40.72
CA LYS A 410 -31.23 -30.30 39.27
C LYS A 410 -31.98 -29.02 38.91
N THR A 411 -31.39 -28.19 38.04
CA THR A 411 -32.10 -27.19 37.26
C THR A 411 -31.58 -27.24 35.83
N ASP A 412 -32.46 -27.46 34.86
CA ASP A 412 -32.07 -27.49 33.45
C ASP A 412 -31.75 -26.08 32.92
N LYS A 413 -30.59 -25.94 32.28
CA LYS A 413 -30.34 -24.83 31.35
C LYS A 413 -29.85 -25.37 30.01
N LYS A 414 -30.75 -25.31 29.03
CA LYS A 414 -30.48 -25.65 27.63
C LYS A 414 -29.47 -24.66 27.04
N ASN A 415 -28.46 -25.19 26.34
CA ASN A 415 -27.83 -24.65 25.14
C ASN A 415 -26.88 -25.75 24.60
N GLY A 416 -26.71 -25.95 23.30
CA GLY A 416 -27.34 -25.28 22.16
C GLY A 416 -26.66 -25.75 20.87
N GLY A 417 -26.97 -26.97 20.41
CA GLY A 417 -26.22 -27.64 19.35
C GLY A 417 -27.05 -28.64 18.55
N THR A 418 -27.99 -28.13 17.75
CA THR A 418 -28.72 -28.92 16.74
C THR A 418 -27.74 -29.51 15.73
N THR A 419 -27.78 -30.83 15.54
CA THR A 419 -26.74 -31.52 14.75
C THR A 419 -26.84 -31.19 13.26
N PHE A 420 -25.73 -31.35 12.52
CA PHE A 420 -25.65 -31.11 11.08
C PHE A 420 -26.72 -31.85 10.25
N LYS A 421 -27.17 -33.03 10.73
CA LYS A 421 -28.26 -33.82 10.13
C LYS A 421 -29.62 -33.12 10.19
N GLU A 422 -29.85 -32.32 11.22
CA GLU A 422 -31.10 -31.59 11.48
C GLU A 422 -31.17 -30.29 10.66
N LEU A 423 -30.04 -29.60 10.50
CA LEU A 423 -29.90 -28.49 9.54
C LEU A 423 -30.15 -28.95 8.10
N LYS A 424 -29.55 -30.07 7.67
CA LYS A 424 -29.82 -30.65 6.34
C LYS A 424 -31.30 -30.98 6.13
N ARG A 425 -32.00 -31.49 7.15
CA ARG A 425 -33.45 -31.76 7.08
C ARG A 425 -34.25 -30.48 6.86
N ARG A 426 -33.92 -29.40 7.58
CA ARG A 426 -34.60 -28.10 7.44
C ARG A 426 -34.39 -27.43 6.08
N ILE A 427 -33.21 -27.59 5.47
CA ILE A 427 -32.93 -27.05 4.13
C ILE A 427 -33.84 -27.72 3.08
N ALA A 428 -33.86 -29.06 3.04
CA ALA A 428 -34.73 -29.81 2.12
C ALA A 428 -36.23 -29.52 2.33
N GLU A 429 -36.66 -29.22 3.57
CA GLU A 429 -38.04 -28.85 3.92
C GLU A 429 -38.40 -27.39 3.62
N LEU A 430 -37.43 -26.57 3.20
CA LEU A 430 -37.65 -25.22 2.64
C LEU A 430 -37.64 -25.27 1.11
N GLU A 431 -36.68 -25.97 0.52
CA GLU A 431 -36.59 -26.21 -0.93
C GLU A 431 -37.91 -26.82 -1.47
N SER A 432 -38.51 -27.78 -0.75
CA SER A 432 -39.79 -28.38 -1.13
C SER A 432 -41.02 -27.48 -0.97
N LYS A 433 -40.91 -26.36 -0.23
CA LYS A 433 -41.98 -25.38 -0.04
C LYS A 433 -41.88 -24.21 -1.02
N GLU A 434 -40.68 -23.96 -1.53
CA GLU A 434 -40.43 -22.97 -2.58
C GLU A 434 -40.85 -23.52 -3.95
N SER A 435 -40.53 -24.80 -4.24
CA SER A 435 -40.98 -25.47 -5.47
C SER A 435 -42.50 -25.68 -5.57
N ALA A 436 -43.22 -25.58 -4.45
CA ALA A 436 -44.67 -25.76 -4.38
C ALA A 436 -45.48 -24.45 -4.59
N ARG A 437 -44.83 -23.34 -4.96
CA ARG A 437 -45.41 -21.98 -4.86
C ARG A 437 -45.72 -21.28 -6.19
N THR A 438 -45.77 -22.00 -7.31
CA THR A 438 -46.07 -21.44 -8.66
C THR A 438 -46.97 -22.36 -9.48
N PRO A 439 -48.10 -21.83 -9.97
CA PRO A 439 -48.34 -21.65 -11.41
C PRO A 439 -48.65 -20.15 -11.73
N GLY A 440 -48.18 -19.58 -12.85
CA GLY A 440 -48.85 -19.58 -14.17
C GLY A 440 -49.70 -18.29 -14.33
N SER A 441 -49.33 -17.28 -15.14
CA SER A 441 -49.40 -17.22 -16.63
C SER A 441 -50.84 -17.42 -17.15
N ASN A 442 -51.51 -16.50 -17.86
CA ASN A 442 -51.14 -15.16 -18.41
C ASN A 442 -52.45 -14.27 -18.48
N ASP A 443 -52.65 -13.14 -19.21
CA ASP A 443 -51.98 -12.44 -20.33
C ASP A 443 -52.41 -10.93 -20.43
N ASN A 444 -52.17 -10.27 -21.58
CA ASN A 444 -52.67 -8.97 -22.13
C ASN A 444 -53.94 -8.30 -21.50
N ASN A 445 -54.09 -6.96 -21.46
CA ASN A 445 -54.17 -6.06 -22.63
C ASN A 445 -53.94 -4.55 -22.31
N ASP A 446 -53.95 -3.71 -23.37
CA ASP A 446 -53.77 -2.24 -23.44
C ASP A 446 -54.95 -1.37 -22.89
N GLN A 447 -54.75 -0.03 -22.93
CA GLN A 447 -55.70 1.10 -22.91
C GLN A 447 -55.88 1.97 -21.64
N THR A 448 -55.23 3.14 -21.70
CA THR A 448 -55.75 4.51 -21.41
C THR A 448 -56.64 4.79 -20.19
N GLY A 449 -56.04 5.45 -19.19
CA GLY A 449 -56.38 6.81 -18.71
C GLY A 449 -57.81 7.17 -18.24
N GLY A 450 -57.93 7.72 -17.01
CA GLY A 450 -59.10 8.52 -16.61
C GLY A 450 -59.38 8.65 -15.10
N ASN A 451 -59.16 9.86 -14.55
CA ASN A 451 -59.80 10.45 -13.36
C ASN A 451 -60.03 9.66 -12.03
N ALA A 452 -59.23 10.06 -11.03
CA ALA A 452 -59.66 10.86 -9.85
C ALA A 452 -60.33 10.25 -8.60
N SER A 453 -59.84 10.75 -7.45
CA SER A 453 -60.43 10.74 -6.09
C SER A 453 -60.48 9.40 -5.31
N GLY A 454 -60.13 9.40 -4.01
CA GLY A 454 -60.08 8.14 -3.23
C GLY A 454 -59.80 8.20 -1.71
N ASN A 455 -59.08 9.21 -1.20
CA ASN A 455 -58.92 9.50 0.25
C ASN A 455 -58.16 8.46 1.14
N ALA A 456 -57.91 8.87 2.39
CA ALA A 456 -57.54 8.11 3.58
C ALA A 456 -56.12 7.49 3.68
N ALA A 457 -55.36 7.96 4.68
CA ALA A 457 -54.10 7.36 5.11
C ALA A 457 -54.31 6.10 5.96
N ASN A 458 -53.32 5.21 5.99
CA ASN A 458 -53.18 4.23 7.07
C ASN A 458 -51.70 4.09 7.47
N GLY A 459 -51.37 4.59 8.66
CA GLY A 459 -50.00 4.59 9.20
C GLY A 459 -49.62 3.24 9.83
N ASN A 460 -48.32 2.96 9.88
CA ASN A 460 -47.73 1.69 10.35
C ASN A 460 -47.85 1.51 11.88
N ARG A 461 -49.08 1.33 12.40
CA ARG A 461 -49.43 1.39 13.84
C ARG A 461 -49.57 0.03 14.55
N THR A 462 -49.23 -1.09 13.90
CA THR A 462 -49.48 -2.44 14.43
C THR A 462 -48.22 -3.19 14.92
N ASN A 463 -47.05 -2.55 14.99
CA ASN A 463 -45.82 -3.19 15.45
C ASN A 463 -45.71 -3.20 17.00
N PRO A 464 -45.79 -4.37 17.67
CA PRO A 464 -45.81 -4.45 19.14
C PRO A 464 -44.48 -4.12 19.82
N ALA A 465 -43.40 -3.91 19.08
CA ALA A 465 -42.06 -3.66 19.63
C ALA A 465 -41.90 -2.28 20.32
N LEU A 466 -42.79 -1.32 20.08
CA LEU A 466 -42.63 0.08 20.50
C LEU A 466 -43.32 0.47 21.82
N ASN A 467 -44.10 -0.42 22.44
CA ASN A 467 -45.05 -0.03 23.49
C ASN A 467 -44.72 -0.55 24.91
N ARG A 468 -43.43 -0.49 25.30
CA ARG A 468 -42.95 -0.75 26.68
C ARG A 468 -41.76 0.16 27.00
N GLY A 469 -41.93 1.20 27.83
CA GLY A 469 -40.81 2.12 28.09
C GLY A 469 -40.96 3.28 29.07
N GLN A 470 -42.07 3.45 29.81
CA GLN A 470 -42.13 4.41 30.93
C GLN A 470 -42.93 3.85 32.11
N PRO A 471 -42.30 3.67 33.29
CA PRO A 471 -42.98 3.84 34.56
C PRO A 471 -43.01 5.33 34.91
N GLY A 472 -44.15 5.83 35.34
CA GLY A 472 -44.23 7.07 36.10
C GLY A 472 -44.68 6.74 37.51
N ASP A 473 -44.17 7.46 38.51
CA ASP A 473 -44.89 7.72 39.76
C ASP A 473 -44.26 8.92 40.50
N ASN A 474 -45.11 9.89 40.79
CA ASN A 474 -45.19 10.77 41.96
C ASN A 474 -43.90 10.98 42.80
N ASN A 475 -43.43 12.22 42.90
CA ASN A 475 -43.99 13.18 43.88
C ASN A 475 -43.59 14.63 43.57
#